data_AF-A0A132T6U2-F1
#
_entry.id   AF-A0A132T6U2-F1
#
_cell.length_a   1.000
_cell.length_b   1.000
_cell.length_c   1.000
_cell.angle_alpha   90.00
_cell.angle_beta   90.00
_cell.angle_gamma   90.00
#
_symmetry.space_group_name_H-M   'P 1'
#
loop_
_entity.id
_entity.type
_entity.pdbx_description
1 polymer ?
#
loop_
_entity_poly.entity_id
_entity_poly.type
_entity_poly.pdbx_seq_one_letter_code
_entity_poly.pdbx_strand_id
1 'polypeptide(L)' 'MTPDEIAALAAVADTDGPYWWRDSNGDCYATADYDEQSTDTYLLYASPNWIAQWDGDWQAASDALAEIAAQT' A
#
# COMPACT_ATOMS: atom_id res chain seq x y z
N MET A 1 3.07 0.11 -7.90
CA MET A 1 3.86 0.02 -6.65
C MET A 1 4.79 -1.16 -6.80
N THR A 2 6.06 -1.03 -6.43
CA THR A 2 7.07 -2.10 -6.57
C THR A 2 7.02 -3.04 -5.35
N PRO A 3 7.59 -4.24 -5.44
CA PRO A 3 7.70 -5.16 -4.30
C PRO A 3 8.43 -4.54 -3.10
N ASP A 4 9.48 -3.75 -3.34
CA ASP A 4 10.26 -3.10 -2.28
C ASP A 4 9.44 -2.01 -1.56
N GLU A 5 8.63 -1.23 -2.30
CA GLU A 5 7.69 -0.27 -1.73
C GLU A 5 6.66 -0.97 -0.82
N ILE A 6 6.10 -2.08 -1.29
CA ILE A 6 5.14 -2.87 -0.51
C ILE A 6 5.80 -3.42 0.77
N ALA A 7 7.02 -3.95 0.66
CA ALA A 7 7.75 -4.46 1.81
C ALA A 7 7.99 -3.39 2.87
N ALA A 8 8.40 -2.19 2.44
CA ALA A 8 8.64 -1.06 3.32
C ALA A 8 7.37 -0.62 4.04
N LEU A 9 6.25 -0.50 3.31
CA LEU A 9 4.97 -0.09 3.88
C LEU A 9 4.37 -1.16 4.80
N ALA A 10 4.50 -2.43 4.44
CA ALA A 10 4.06 -3.56 5.28
C ALA A 10 4.83 -3.60 6.61
N ALA A 11 6.13 -3.26 6.61
CA ALA A 11 6.95 -3.24 7.82
C ALA A 11 6.55 -2.15 8.83
N VAL A 12 5.89 -1.08 8.37
CA VAL A 12 5.42 0.03 9.22
C VAL A 12 3.90 0.03 9.42
N ALA A 13 3.18 -0.97 8.91
CA ALA A 13 1.72 -0.98 8.97
C ALA A 13 1.17 -1.00 10.41
N ASP A 14 1.89 -1.60 11.35
CA ASP A 14 1.53 -1.63 12.77
C ASP A 14 1.95 -0.36 13.55
N THR A 15 2.88 0.46 13.01
CA THR A 15 3.39 1.67 13.67
C THR A 15 2.82 2.95 13.07
N ASP A 16 2.84 3.04 11.74
CA ASP A 16 2.49 4.23 10.97
C ASP A 16 1.08 4.10 10.41
N GLY A 17 0.62 2.87 10.18
CA GLY A 17 -0.78 2.54 9.93
C GLY A 17 -1.05 1.80 8.61
N PRO A 18 -2.28 1.31 8.43
CA PRO A 18 -2.65 0.46 7.30
C PRO A 18 -3.08 1.22 6.04
N TYR A 19 -3.28 2.54 6.08
CA TYR A 19 -3.73 3.30 4.92
C TYR A 19 -2.53 3.75 4.09
N TRP A 20 -2.44 3.27 2.85
CA TRP A 20 -1.31 3.56 1.98
C TRP A 20 -1.66 4.60 0.92
N TRP A 21 -0.74 5.51 0.70
CA TRP A 21 -0.90 6.69 -0.15
C TRP A 21 0.33 6.87 -1.04
N ARG A 22 0.17 7.66 -2.09
CA ARG A 22 1.24 8.13 -2.95
C ARG A 22 1.17 9.64 -3.11
N ASP A 23 2.28 10.30 -2.79
CA ASP A 23 2.38 11.75 -2.90
C ASP A 23 2.52 12.21 -4.36
N SER A 24 2.51 13.52 -4.57
CA SER A 24 2.70 14.13 -5.91
C SER A 24 4.09 13.91 -6.53
N ASN A 25 5.10 13.51 -5.75
CA ASN A 25 6.44 13.16 -6.24
C ASN A 25 6.54 11.69 -6.66
N GLY A 26 5.54 10.87 -6.32
CA GLY A 26 5.48 9.44 -6.59
C GLY A 26 5.91 8.56 -5.41
N ASP A 27 6.25 9.15 -4.27
CA ASP A 27 6.69 8.45 -3.07
C ASP A 27 5.50 7.84 -2.33
N CYS A 28 5.64 6.57 -1.93
CA CYS A 28 4.59 5.87 -1.18
C CYS A 28 4.81 5.97 0.33
N TYR A 29 3.75 6.17 1.10
CA TYR A 29 3.80 6.26 2.56
C TYR A 29 2.52 5.71 3.22
N ALA A 30 2.60 5.47 4.52
CA ALA A 30 1.52 4.88 5.33
C ALA A 30 1.00 5.88 6.38
N THR A 31 -0.30 5.80 6.69
CA THR A 31 -0.96 6.59 7.74
C THR A 31 -1.92 5.74 8.57
N ALA A 32 -2.14 6.18 9.83
CA ALA A 32 -3.03 5.52 10.78
C ALA A 32 -4.50 5.78 10.46
N ASP A 33 -4.79 6.96 9.92
CA ASP A 33 -6.14 7.41 9.58
C ASP A 33 -6.27 7.62 8.07
N TYR A 34 -7.48 7.39 7.56
CA TYR A 34 -7.88 7.75 6.21
C TYR A 34 -8.31 9.21 6.15
N ASP A 35 -7.79 9.98 5.19
CA ASP A 35 -8.17 11.37 4.94
C ASP A 35 -8.75 11.56 3.54
N GLU A 36 -10.06 11.78 3.46
CA GLU A 36 -10.76 12.03 2.20
C GLU A 36 -10.43 13.39 1.57
N GLN A 37 -9.82 14.31 2.33
CA GLN A 37 -9.43 15.65 1.86
C GLN A 37 -7.97 15.70 1.40
N SER A 38 -7.24 14.58 1.51
CA SER A 38 -5.87 14.50 1.04
C SER A 38 -5.78 14.77 -0.46
N THR A 39 -4.77 15.54 -0.87
CA THR A 39 -4.43 15.73 -2.29
C THR A 39 -3.62 14.56 -2.86
N ASP A 40 -3.16 13.66 -2.00
CA ASP A 40 -2.35 12.51 -2.35
C ASP A 40 -3.23 11.36 -2.85
N THR A 41 -2.66 10.50 -3.69
CA THR A 41 -3.40 9.39 -4.30
C THR A 41 -3.54 8.25 -3.30
N TYR A 42 -4.77 7.95 -2.89
CA TYR A 42 -5.05 6.76 -2.09
C TYR A 42 -4.76 5.49 -2.89
N LEU A 43 -3.99 4.57 -2.31
CA LEU A 43 -3.61 3.31 -2.95
C LEU A 43 -4.50 2.16 -2.47
N LEU A 44 -4.46 1.85 -1.18
CA LEU A 44 -5.29 0.81 -0.57
C LEU A 44 -5.28 0.87 0.97
N TYR A 45 -6.18 0.10 1.57
CA TYR A 45 -6.16 -0.22 3.00
C TYR A 45 -5.50 -1.58 3.19
N ALA A 46 -4.22 -1.58 3.55
CA ALA A 46 -3.42 -2.77 3.81
C ALA A 46 -3.71 -3.30 5.22
N SER A 47 -4.91 -3.84 5.42
CA SER A 47 -5.28 -4.47 6.68
C SER A 47 -4.28 -5.57 7.09
N PRO A 48 -4.14 -5.90 8.39
CA PRO A 48 -3.28 -6.99 8.82
C PRO A 48 -3.55 -8.33 8.10
N ASN A 49 -4.82 -8.61 7.77
CA ASN A 49 -5.19 -9.81 7.00
C ASN A 49 -4.71 -9.75 5.55
N TRP A 50 -4.77 -8.58 4.92
CA TRP A 50 -4.27 -8.38 3.56
C TRP A 50 -2.76 -8.54 3.51
N ILE A 51 -2.03 -8.00 4.50
CA ILE A 51 -0.58 -8.15 4.60
C ILE A 51 -0.20 -9.61 4.85
N ALA A 52 -0.89 -10.28 5.79
CA ALA A 52 -0.59 -11.66 6.17
C ALA A 52 -0.80 -12.69 5.05
N GLN A 53 -1.73 -12.47 4.12
CA GLN A 53 -2.00 -13.43 3.04
C GLN A 53 -0.82 -13.60 2.07
N TRP A 54 0.07 -12.60 2.00
CA TRP A 54 1.22 -12.62 1.11
C TRP A 54 2.42 -13.35 1.73
N ASP A 55 2.47 -13.53 3.05
CA ASP A 55 3.58 -14.20 3.76
C ASP A 55 4.98 -13.66 3.37
N GLY A 56 5.07 -12.36 3.09
CA GLY A 56 6.31 -11.72 2.61
C GLY A 56 6.56 -11.80 1.10
N ASP A 57 5.70 -12.46 0.33
CA ASP A 57 5.74 -12.47 -1.14
C ASP A 57 5.18 -11.17 -1.72
N TRP A 58 5.98 -10.11 -1.61
CA TRP A 58 5.63 -8.78 -2.12
C TRP A 58 5.67 -8.69 -3.64
N GLN A 59 6.31 -9.65 -4.32
CA GLN A 59 6.23 -9.76 -5.77
C GLN A 59 4.82 -10.14 -6.19
N ALA A 60 4.24 -11.19 -5.59
CA ALA A 60 2.86 -11.58 -5.85
C ALA A 60 1.87 -10.46 -5.49
N ALA A 61 2.09 -9.75 -4.38
CA ALA A 61 1.27 -8.60 -4.00
C ALA A 61 1.33 -7.46 -5.04
N SER A 62 2.53 -7.15 -5.53
CA SER A 62 2.76 -6.14 -6.57
C SER A 62 2.04 -6.51 -7.86
N ASP A 63 2.15 -7.77 -8.29
CA ASP A 63 1.53 -8.26 -9.52
C ASP A 63 -0.01 -8.20 -9.43
N ALA A 64 -0.57 -8.61 -8.29
CA ALA A 64 -2.02 -8.54 -8.05
C ALA A 64 -2.55 -7.10 -8.08
N LEU A 65 -1.80 -6.14 -7.51
CA LEU A 65 -2.17 -4.72 -7.55
C LEU A 65 -2.07 -4.14 -8.97
N ALA A 66 -1.07 -4.53 -9.75
CA ALA A 66 -0.93 -4.12 -11.13
C ALA A 66 -2.07 -4.65 -12.01
N GLU A 67 -2.52 -5.88 -11.77
CA GLU A 67 -3.63 -6.49 -12.49
C GLU A 67 -4.97 -5.76 -12.24
N ILE A 68 -5.20 -5.28 -11.02
CA ILE A 68 -6.39 -4.48 -10.67
C ILE A 68 -6.36 -3.13 -11.40
N ALA A 69 -5.21 -2.44 -11.43
CA ALA A 69 -5.07 -1.15 -12.09
C ALA A 69 -5.21 -1.23 -13.63
N ALA A 70 -4.92 -2.38 -14.23
CA ALA A 70 -5.07 -2.60 -15.67
C ALA A 70 -6.52 -2.86 -16.13
N GLN A 71 -7.43 -3.15 -15.18
CA GLN A 71 -8.84 -3.46 -15.47
C GLN A 71 -9.80 -2.26 -15.30
N THR A 72 -9.29 -1.12 -14.83
CA THR A 72 -10.01 0.14 -14.63
C THR A 72 -9.63 1.18 -15.67
#